data_AF-A0AAU2W6G6-F1
#
_entry.id   AF-A0AAU2W6G6-F1
#
_cell.length_a   1.000
_cell.length_b   1.000
_cell.length_c   1.000
_cell.angle_alpha   90.00
_cell.angle_beta   90.00
_cell.angle_gamma   90.00
#
_symmetry.space_group_name_H-M   'P 1'
#
loop_
_entity.id
_entity.type
_entity.pdbx_description
1 polymer ?
#
loop_
_entity_poly.entity_id
_entity_poly.type
_entity_poly.pdbx_seq_one_letter_code
_entity_poly.pdbx_strand_id
1 'polypeptide(L)'
;MREIEQKPLRLLYFSIRSDVLEPPERLAERLGEIMGCSFREGYHREETAALCTELLGMEVYLYEWRGQQNRRIYRFHGSQARDRFRSYVGKEGIEYVRIDISDAIIDLLEAHDGGAWYRPTEVDIDAEIAYANRILRSE
;
A
#
# COMPACT_ATOMS: atom_id res chain seq x y z
N MET A 1 -13.29 32.39 -24.70
CA MET A 1 -13.20 31.17 -23.89
C MET A 1 -11.75 30.75 -23.85
N ARG A 2 -11.11 30.67 -22.67
CA ARG A 2 -9.81 30.01 -22.56
C ARG A 2 -10.08 28.52 -22.34
N GLU A 3 -9.63 27.68 -23.25
CA GLU A 3 -9.52 26.24 -22.98
C GLU A 3 -8.54 26.10 -21.80
N ILE A 4 -9.06 25.63 -20.67
CA ILE A 4 -8.21 25.22 -19.56
C ILE A 4 -7.69 23.84 -19.97
N GLU A 5 -6.44 23.79 -20.41
CA GLU A 5 -5.72 22.55 -20.63
C GLU A 5 -5.76 21.75 -19.33
N GLN A 6 -6.58 20.69 -19.28
CA GLN A 6 -6.73 19.86 -18.08
C GLN A 6 -5.45 19.06 -17.87
N LYS A 7 -4.62 19.52 -16.93
CA LYS A 7 -3.39 18.82 -16.56
C LYS A 7 -3.75 17.51 -15.84
N PRO A 8 -3.11 16.37 -16.18
CA PRO A 8 -3.39 15.10 -15.52
C PRO A 8 -3.11 15.17 -14.01
N LEU A 9 -4.02 14.60 -13.24
CA LEU A 9 -3.89 14.44 -11.80
C LEU A 9 -2.85 13.34 -11.51
N ARG A 10 -1.85 13.67 -10.69
CA ARG A 10 -0.77 12.77 -10.31
C ARG A 10 -1.08 12.12 -8.99
N LEU A 11 -1.08 10.79 -8.98
CA LEU A 11 -1.52 10.01 -7.83
C LEU A 11 -0.42 9.04 -7.43
N LEU A 12 0.10 9.26 -6.23
CA LEU A 12 1.15 8.43 -5.67
C LEU A 12 0.58 7.06 -5.31
N TYR A 13 1.42 6.03 -5.45
CA TYR A 13 1.18 4.73 -4.86
C TYR A 13 2.51 4.05 -4.57
N PHE A 14 2.51 3.10 -3.64
CA PHE A 14 3.61 2.18 -3.45
C PHE A 14 3.08 0.82 -3.02
N SER A 15 3.86 -0.24 -3.26
CA SER A 15 3.50 -1.58 -2.83
C SER A 15 4.76 -2.41 -2.62
N ILE A 16 5.11 -2.66 -1.36
CA ILE A 16 6.36 -3.33 -0.96
C ILE A 16 6.10 -4.44 0.05
N ARG A 17 7.04 -5.38 0.11
CA ARG A 17 6.96 -6.58 0.96
C ARG A 17 8.17 -6.67 1.86
N SER A 18 7.96 -7.30 3.00
CA SER A 18 9.02 -7.76 3.91
C SER A 18 8.64 -9.14 4.42
N ASP A 19 9.63 -9.95 4.81
CA ASP A 19 9.34 -11.13 5.62
C ASP A 19 8.80 -10.73 7.00
N VAL A 20 7.97 -11.58 7.61
CA VAL A 20 7.49 -11.38 8.98
C VAL A 20 8.57 -11.82 9.96
N LEU A 21 9.29 -10.85 10.53
CA LEU A 21 10.39 -11.07 11.49
C LEU A 21 10.04 -10.63 12.91
N GLU A 22 8.99 -9.82 13.08
CA GLU A 22 8.52 -9.29 14.36
C GLU A 22 6.99 -9.10 14.33
N PRO A 23 6.33 -8.78 15.46
CA PRO A 23 4.88 -8.50 15.49
C PRO A 23 4.48 -7.22 14.73
N PRO A 24 3.26 -7.16 14.17
CA PRO A 24 2.82 -6.04 13.32
C PRO A 24 2.77 -4.70 14.06
N GLU A 25 2.46 -4.68 15.36
CA GLU A 25 2.35 -3.46 16.15
C GLU A 25 3.71 -2.78 16.32
N ARG A 26 4.75 -3.57 16.61
CA ARG A 26 6.13 -3.08 16.72
C ARG A 26 6.67 -2.58 15.38
N LEU A 27 6.35 -3.32 14.31
CA LEU A 27 6.71 -2.89 12.97
C LEU A 27 6.03 -1.56 12.62
N ALA A 28 4.73 -1.42 12.91
CA ALA A 28 3.98 -0.21 12.63
C ALA A 28 4.46 1.00 13.43
N GLU A 29 4.82 0.82 14.70
CA GLU A 29 5.42 1.89 15.52
C GLU A 29 6.72 2.39 14.87
N ARG A 30 7.64 1.48 14.54
CA ARG A 30 8.90 1.80 13.86
C ARG A 30 8.69 2.48 12.51
N LEU A 31 7.84 1.93 11.64
CA LEU A 31 7.54 2.54 10.35
C LEU A 31 6.89 3.92 10.53
N GLY A 32 6.04 4.08 11.54
CA GLY A 32 5.39 5.33 11.89
C GLY A 32 6.40 6.42 12.28
N GLU A 33 7.37 6.09 13.12
CA GLU A 33 8.46 7.00 13.48
C GLU A 33 9.27 7.46 12.25
N ILE A 34 9.64 6.53 11.37
CA ILE A 34 10.43 6.82 10.16
C ILE A 34 9.65 7.71 9.19
N MET A 35 8.36 7.43 8.98
CA MET A 35 7.52 8.17 8.03
C MET A 35 6.85 9.42 8.62
N GLY A 36 6.98 9.64 9.93
CA GLY A 36 6.31 10.74 10.63
C GLY A 36 4.80 10.60 10.70
N CYS A 37 4.28 9.38 10.89
CA CYS A 37 2.86 9.09 11.00
C CYS A 37 2.56 8.10 12.14
N SER A 38 1.28 7.92 12.47
CA SER A 38 0.84 6.89 13.42
C SER A 38 -0.16 5.96 12.74
N PHE A 39 -0.07 4.68 13.07
CA PHE A 39 -1.01 3.67 12.57
C PHE A 39 -2.17 3.48 13.55
N ARG A 40 -3.33 3.14 13.00
CA ARG A 40 -4.54 2.75 13.74
C ARG A 40 -5.04 1.41 13.24
N GLU A 41 -5.70 0.64 14.09
CA GLU A 41 -6.40 -0.57 13.64
C GLU A 41 -7.51 -0.21 12.64
N GLY A 42 -7.69 -1.07 11.64
CA GLY A 42 -8.69 -0.90 10.60
C GLY A 42 -8.70 -2.08 9.64
N TYR A 43 -9.19 -1.84 8.43
CA TYR A 43 -9.32 -2.88 7.41
C TYR A 43 -8.85 -2.37 6.06
N HIS A 44 -8.09 -3.19 5.34
CA HIS A 44 -7.88 -3.04 3.92
C HIS A 44 -9.06 -3.69 3.17
N ARG A 45 -9.72 -2.89 2.30
CA ARG A 45 -10.91 -3.29 1.51
C ARG A 45 -12.05 -3.88 2.36
N GLU A 46 -12.26 -3.38 3.57
CA GLU A 46 -13.36 -3.80 4.48
C GLU A 46 -13.31 -5.26 4.97
N GLU A 47 -12.37 -6.09 4.47
CA GLU A 47 -12.32 -7.52 4.73
C GLU A 47 -11.05 -7.96 5.47
N THR A 48 -9.91 -7.31 5.21
CA THR A 48 -8.61 -7.73 5.77
C THR A 48 -8.18 -6.82 6.90
N ALA A 49 -8.10 -7.34 8.13
CA ALA A 49 -7.58 -6.59 9.27
C ALA A 49 -6.17 -6.03 8.96
N ALA A 50 -5.99 -4.73 9.18
CA ALA A 50 -4.78 -4.02 8.84
C ALA A 50 -4.50 -2.87 9.83
N LEU A 51 -3.24 -2.50 9.91
CA LEU A 51 -2.81 -1.24 10.52
C LEU A 51 -2.81 -0.18 9.44
N CYS A 52 -3.62 0.85 9.63
CA CYS A 52 -3.93 1.87 8.63
C CYS A 52 -3.35 3.23 9.04
N THR A 53 -2.94 4.03 8.06
CA THR A 53 -2.60 5.44 8.26
C THR A 53 -2.87 6.24 6.98
N GLU A 54 -2.66 7.55 7.05
CA GLU A 54 -2.74 8.45 5.90
C GLU A 54 -1.41 9.18 5.71
N LEU A 55 -0.83 9.07 4.53
CA LEU A 55 0.47 9.67 4.21
C LEU A 55 0.44 10.23 2.78
N LEU A 56 0.81 11.51 2.62
CA LEU A 56 0.84 12.19 1.32
C LEU A 56 -0.47 12.05 0.49
N GLY A 57 -1.62 11.99 1.19
CA GLY A 57 -2.94 11.82 0.56
C GLY A 57 -3.26 10.38 0.09
N MET A 58 -2.43 9.40 0.45
CA MET A 58 -2.71 7.97 0.29
C MET A 58 -3.29 7.39 1.59
N GLU A 59 -4.23 6.47 1.45
CA GLU A 59 -4.52 5.47 2.48
C GLU A 59 -3.41 4.41 2.43
N VAL A 60 -2.76 4.21 3.56
CA VAL A 60 -1.64 3.31 3.71
C VAL A 60 -2.04 2.17 4.62
N TYR A 61 -1.70 0.95 4.21
CA TYR A 61 -2.06 -0.28 4.91
C TYR A 61 -0.82 -1.12 5.15
N LEU A 62 -0.69 -1.62 6.38
CA LEU A 62 0.26 -2.63 6.80
C LEU A 62 -0.50 -3.84 7.33
N TYR A 63 -0.28 -5.01 6.75
CA TYR A 63 -0.93 -6.25 7.22
C TYR A 63 -0.12 -7.48 6.82
N GLU A 64 -0.33 -8.57 7.54
CA GLU A 64 0.25 -9.87 7.19
C GLU A 64 -0.51 -10.55 6.06
N TRP A 65 0.22 -11.25 5.20
CA TRP A 65 -0.33 -12.06 4.12
C TRP A 65 0.49 -13.34 3.90
N ARG A 66 0.09 -14.15 2.92
CA ARG A 66 0.87 -15.30 2.46
C ARG A 66 1.44 -15.02 1.08
N GLY A 67 2.76 -15.11 0.98
CA GLY A 67 3.52 -15.02 -0.26
C GLY A 67 3.87 -16.41 -0.81
N GLN A 68 4.92 -16.46 -1.63
CA GLN A 68 5.43 -17.69 -2.22
C GLN A 68 5.66 -18.78 -1.17
N GLN A 69 5.36 -20.03 -1.54
CA GLN A 69 5.53 -21.19 -0.65
C GLN A 69 4.81 -21.03 0.71
N ASN A 70 3.73 -20.25 0.77
CA ASN A 70 2.94 -19.98 1.98
C ASN A 70 3.75 -19.26 3.10
N ARG A 71 4.87 -18.63 2.74
CA ARG A 71 5.67 -17.79 3.65
C ARG A 71 4.84 -16.63 4.17
N ARG A 72 5.02 -16.28 5.44
CA ARG A 72 4.40 -15.09 6.04
C ARG A 72 5.17 -13.86 5.58
N ILE A 73 4.46 -12.91 4.99
CA ILE A 73 5.01 -11.64 4.55
C ILE A 73 4.19 -10.50 5.12
N TYR A 74 4.82 -9.36 5.35
CA TYR A 74 4.13 -8.09 5.48
C TYR A 74 3.88 -7.51 4.09
N ARG A 75 2.65 -7.07 3.86
CA ARG A 75 2.31 -6.17 2.78
C ARG A 75 2.23 -4.77 3.33
N PHE A 76 3.04 -3.88 2.78
CA PHE A 76 2.99 -2.46 3.09
C PHE A 76 2.73 -1.70 1.79
N HIS A 77 1.56 -1.08 1.69
CA HIS A 77 1.18 -0.41 0.45
C HIS A 77 0.34 0.84 0.70
N GLY A 78 0.60 1.85 -0.13
CA GLY A 78 -0.16 3.08 -0.21
C GLY A 78 -0.98 3.10 -1.49
N SER A 79 -2.27 3.36 -1.35
CA SER A 79 -3.15 3.63 -2.48
C SER A 79 -3.98 4.87 -2.22
N GLN A 80 -4.61 5.42 -3.25
CA GLN A 80 -5.40 6.65 -3.11
C GLN A 80 -6.49 6.50 -2.05
N ALA A 81 -6.64 7.53 -1.22
CA ALA A 81 -7.82 7.66 -0.37
C ALA A 81 -9.05 7.78 -1.26
N ARG A 82 -9.90 6.74 -1.27
CA ARG A 82 -11.07 6.64 -2.17
C ARG A 82 -11.96 7.87 -2.07
N ASP A 83 -12.09 8.44 -0.88
CA ASP A 83 -13.01 9.55 -0.63
C ASP A 83 -12.53 10.89 -1.16
N ARG A 84 -11.22 11.17 -1.17
CA ARG A 84 -10.69 12.47 -1.58
C ARG A 84 -10.87 12.73 -3.08
N PHE A 85 -10.87 11.67 -3.89
CA PHE A 85 -11.02 11.75 -5.35
C PHE A 85 -12.37 11.20 -5.84
N ARG A 86 -13.27 10.81 -4.93
CA ARG A 86 -14.61 10.29 -5.25
C ARG A 86 -15.40 11.24 -6.16
N SER A 87 -15.21 12.54 -5.99
CA SER A 87 -15.84 13.59 -6.81
C SER A 87 -15.34 13.66 -8.26
N TYR A 88 -14.27 12.94 -8.58
CA TYR A 88 -13.65 12.88 -9.91
C TYR A 88 -13.76 11.49 -10.57
N VAL A 89 -14.22 10.47 -9.83
CA VAL A 89 -14.49 9.14 -10.39
C VAL A 89 -15.68 9.23 -11.35
N GLY A 90 -15.49 8.83 -12.61
CA GLY A 90 -16.54 8.83 -13.64
C GLY A 90 -16.78 10.16 -14.36
N LYS A 91 -15.98 11.20 -14.10
CA LYS A 91 -16.02 12.45 -14.89
C LYS A 91 -15.19 12.31 -16.16
N GLU A 92 -15.83 12.56 -17.31
CA GLU A 92 -15.13 12.67 -18.59
C GLU A 92 -14.11 13.82 -18.56
N GLY A 93 -12.93 13.60 -19.16
CA GLY A 93 -11.86 14.59 -19.28
C GLY A 93 -10.78 14.58 -18.19
N ILE A 94 -10.91 13.77 -17.14
CA ILE A 94 -9.89 13.70 -16.08
C ILE A 94 -8.93 12.55 -16.34
N GLU A 95 -7.71 12.90 -16.78
CA GLU A 95 -6.61 11.95 -16.91
C GLU A 95 -5.88 11.78 -15.57
N TYR A 96 -5.61 10.53 -15.21
CA TYR A 96 -4.88 10.16 -14.01
C TYR A 96 -3.55 9.52 -14.37
N VAL A 97 -2.47 10.04 -13.78
CA VAL A 97 -1.13 9.45 -13.88
C VAL A 97 -0.77 8.86 -12.52
N ARG A 98 -0.57 7.55 -12.48
CA ARG A 98 -0.06 6.86 -11.30
C ARG A 98 1.46 7.01 -11.24
N ILE A 99 1.97 7.50 -10.11
CA ILE A 99 3.39 7.61 -9.84
C ILE A 99 3.73 6.56 -8.80
N ASP A 100 4.54 5.58 -9.21
CA ASP A 100 5.08 4.58 -8.31
C ASP A 100 6.24 5.17 -7.52
N ILE A 101 6.14 5.16 -6.19
CA ILE A 101 7.20 5.63 -5.31
C ILE A 101 7.80 4.50 -4.47
N SER A 102 7.59 3.23 -4.84
CA SER A 102 7.98 2.09 -4.00
C SER A 102 9.49 2.05 -3.74
N ASP A 103 10.32 2.35 -4.74
CA ASP A 103 11.78 2.40 -4.56
C ASP A 103 12.19 3.53 -3.61
N ALA A 104 11.56 4.70 -3.71
CA ALA A 104 11.81 5.81 -2.79
C ALA A 104 11.40 5.47 -1.34
N ILE A 105 10.34 4.68 -1.15
CA ILE A 105 9.96 4.18 0.18
C ILE A 105 10.98 3.14 0.67
N ILE A 106 11.44 2.22 -0.18
CA ILE A 106 12.48 1.24 0.19
C ILE A 106 13.77 1.97 0.62
N ASP A 107 14.24 2.93 -0.17
CA ASP A 107 15.44 3.71 0.13
C ASP A 107 15.30 4.49 1.45
N LEU A 108 14.13 5.08 1.70
CA LEU A 108 13.81 5.76 2.95
C LEU A 108 13.89 4.79 4.14
N LEU A 109 13.28 3.61 4.02
CA LEU A 109 13.27 2.63 5.10
C LEU A 109 14.68 2.07 5.34
N GLU A 110 15.45 1.80 4.29
CA GLU A 110 16.84 1.34 4.41
C GLU A 110 17.73 2.39 5.10
N ALA A 111 17.60 3.67 4.74
CA ALA A 111 18.37 4.76 5.33
C ALA A 111 18.10 4.97 6.84
N HIS A 112 16.96 4.48 7.34
CA HIS A 112 16.48 4.69 8.71
C HIS A 112 16.29 3.38 9.50
N ASP A 113 16.91 2.27 9.10
CA ASP A 113 16.82 0.96 9.77
C ASP A 113 15.36 0.43 9.92
N GLY A 114 14.53 0.74 8.92
CA GLY A 114 13.13 0.33 8.80
C GLY A 114 12.94 -1.13 8.38
N GLY A 115 14.01 -1.91 8.29
CA GLY A 115 14.01 -3.31 7.86
C GLY A 115 14.25 -3.51 6.37
N ALA A 116 14.30 -4.78 5.95
CA ALA A 116 14.55 -5.16 4.55
C ALA A 116 13.24 -5.24 3.77
N TRP A 117 13.06 -4.32 2.82
CA TRP A 117 11.88 -4.24 1.98
C TRP A 117 12.21 -4.46 0.51
N TYR A 118 11.28 -5.04 -0.23
CA TYR A 118 11.46 -5.29 -1.66
C TYR A 118 10.18 -5.04 -2.45
N ARG A 119 10.34 -4.76 -3.74
CA ARG A 119 9.23 -4.74 -4.70
C ARG A 119 8.79 -6.17 -4.98
N PRO A 120 7.48 -6.47 -4.97
CA PRO A 120 7.02 -7.80 -5.36
C PRO A 120 7.46 -8.12 -6.79
N THR A 121 7.86 -9.36 -7.00
CA THR A 121 7.94 -9.95 -8.33
C THR A 121 6.54 -10.38 -8.80
N GLU A 122 6.38 -10.71 -10.08
CA GLU A 122 5.14 -11.29 -10.59
C GLU A 122 4.78 -12.58 -9.84
N VAL A 123 5.77 -13.40 -9.50
CA VAL A 123 5.58 -14.65 -8.76
C VAL A 123 5.07 -14.41 -7.33
N ASP A 124 5.50 -13.31 -6.69
CA ASP A 124 4.93 -12.91 -5.40
C ASP A 124 3.46 -12.55 -5.54
N ILE A 125 3.12 -11.74 -6.54
CA ILE A 125 1.74 -11.32 -6.80
C ILE A 125 0.84 -12.53 -7.09
N ASP A 126 1.29 -13.46 -7.92
CA ASP A 126 0.55 -14.68 -8.24
C ASP A 126 0.29 -15.54 -7.01
N ALA A 127 1.30 -15.68 -6.13
CA ALA A 127 1.14 -16.39 -4.86
C ALA A 127 0.14 -15.70 -3.92
N GLU A 128 0.18 -14.36 -3.84
CA GLU A 128 -0.76 -13.56 -3.05
C GLU A 128 -2.20 -13.70 -3.56
N ILE A 129 -2.41 -13.70 -4.89
CA ILE A 129 -3.71 -13.90 -5.55
C ILE A 129 -4.22 -15.32 -5.32
N ALA A 130 -3.36 -16.33 -5.49
CA ALA A 130 -3.72 -17.71 -5.22
C ALA A 130 -4.16 -17.91 -3.76
N TYR A 131 -3.49 -17.24 -2.81
CA TYR A 131 -3.91 -17.26 -1.42
C TYR A 131 -5.25 -16.55 -1.20
N ALA A 132 -5.45 -15.36 -1.78
CA ALA A 132 -6.72 -14.64 -1.69
C ALA A 132 -7.90 -15.49 -2.18
N ASN A 133 -7.73 -16.13 -3.35
CA ASN A 133 -8.73 -17.03 -3.92
C ASN A 133 -9.02 -18.26 -3.06
N ARG A 134 -8.04 -18.74 -2.28
CA ARG A 134 -8.24 -19.84 -1.34
C ARG A 134 -9.10 -19.41 -0.16
N ILE A 135 -8.85 -18.23 0.41
CA ILE A 135 -9.63 -17.70 1.54
C ILE A 135 -11.08 -17.46 1.11
N LEU A 136 -11.30 -16.78 -0.03
CA LEU A 136 -12.63 -16.47 -0.56
C LEU A 136 -13.48 -17.70 -0.94
N ARG A 137 -12.86 -18.87 -1.13
CA ARG A 137 -13.56 -20.14 -1.42
C ARG A 137 -13.80 -20.99 -0.18
N SER A 138 -13.22 -20.61 0.95
CA SER A 138 -13.32 -21.34 2.22
C SER A 138 -14.40 -20.76 3.15
N GLU A 139 -15.02 -19.65 2.75
CA GLU A 139 -16.21 -19.02 3.34
C GLU A 139 -17.46 -19.37 2.53
#